data_AF-A0A1B8W9J1-F1
#
_entry.id   AF-A0A1B8W9J1-F1
#
_cell.length_a   1.000
_cell.length_b   1.000
_cell.length_c   1.000
_cell.angle_alpha   90.00
_cell.angle_beta   90.00
_cell.angle_gamma   90.00
#
_symmetry.space_group_name_H-M   'P 1'
#
loop_
_entity.id
_entity.type
_entity.pdbx_description
1 polymer ?
#
loop_
_entity_poly.entity_id
_entity_poly.type
_entity_poly.pdbx_seq_one_letter_code
_entity_poly.pdbx_strand_id
1 'polypeptide(L)' 'MDVIKRQDQILDFITSFISSNQHPPTVQQITDAVGLQSKSTTHGHLVRLKEKGILDWDYGDARTLRLVEDQVSE' A
#
# COMPACT_ATOMS: atom_id res chain seq x y z
N MET A 1 1.53 -12.40 -16.65
CA MET A 1 2.06 -11.02 -16.50
C MET A 1 1.73 -10.49 -15.11
N ASP A 2 2.58 -10.92 -14.17
CA ASP A 2 3.07 -10.28 -12.94
C ASP A 2 2.11 -9.42 -12.11
N VAL A 3 1.24 -10.08 -11.34
CA VAL A 3 0.47 -9.43 -10.25
C VAL A 3 1.37 -8.79 -9.19
N ILE A 4 2.64 -9.22 -9.13
CA ILE A 4 3.67 -8.77 -8.18
C ILE A 4 4.04 -7.30 -8.40
N LYS A 5 4.13 -6.84 -9.67
CA LYS A 5 4.57 -5.47 -10.00
C LYS A 5 3.69 -4.37 -9.40
N ARG A 6 2.38 -4.60 -9.32
CA ARG A 6 1.44 -3.59 -8.78
C ARG A 6 1.51 -3.49 -7.26
N GLN A 7 1.73 -4.61 -6.58
CA GLN A 7 1.88 -4.63 -5.13
C GLN A 7 3.15 -3.89 -4.70
N ASP A 8 4.26 -4.15 -5.39
CA ASP A 8 5.51 -3.44 -5.16
C ASP A 8 5.39 -1.94 -5.43
N GLN A 9 4.74 -1.54 -6.53
CA GLN A 9 4.52 -0.11 -6.82
C GLN A 9 3.70 0.59 -5.72
N ILE A 10 2.70 -0.09 -5.17
CA ILE A 10 1.90 0.45 -4.06
C ILE A 10 2.79 0.64 -2.82
N LEU A 11 3.59 -0.37 -2.46
CA LEU A 11 4.50 -0.30 -1.31
C LEU A 11 5.56 0.79 -1.49
N ASP A 12 6.21 0.83 -2.65
CA ASP A 12 7.25 1.81 -2.96
C ASP A 12 6.70 3.24 -2.91
N PHE A 13 5.51 3.45 -3.49
CA PHE A 13 4.81 4.72 -3.39
C PHE A 13 4.47 5.08 -1.94
N ILE A 14 3.94 4.14 -1.14
CA ILE A 14 3.62 4.37 0.27
C ILE A 14 4.87 4.80 1.04
N THR A 15 5.97 4.05 0.93
CA THR A 15 7.23 4.33 1.62
C THR A 15 7.78 5.69 1.23
N SER A 16 7.85 5.97 -0.07
CA SER A 16 8.37 7.24 -0.60
C SER A 16 7.48 8.42 -0.19
N PHE A 17 6.16 8.22 -0.18
CA PHE A 17 5.20 9.24 0.22
C PHE A 17 5.25 9.54 1.72
N ILE A 18 5.36 8.51 2.58
CA ILE A 18 5.55 8.69 4.03
C ILE A 18 6.86 9.41 4.31
N SER A 19 7.94 9.02 3.62
CA SER A 19 9.26 9.65 3.77
C SER A 19 9.24 11.13 3.37
N SER A 20 8.50 11.47 2.31
CA SER A 20 8.40 12.84 1.79
C SER A 20 7.43 13.74 2.57
N ASN A 21 6.26 13.21 2.96
CA ASN A 21 5.18 14.00 3.56
C ASN A 21 5.01 13.80 5.08
N GLN A 22 5.78 12.92 5.70
CA GLN A 22 5.65 12.51 7.11
C GLN A 22 4.27 11.96 7.51
N HIS A 23 3.45 11.58 6.53
CA HIS A 23 2.14 10.97 6.76
C HIS A 23 1.84 9.91 5.69
N PRO A 24 1.04 8.88 6.01
CA PRO A 24 0.65 7.87 5.04
C PRO A 24 -0.21 8.46 3.91
N PRO A 25 -0.11 7.91 2.69
CA PRO A 25 -0.98 8.29 1.60
C PRO A 25 -2.39 7.75 1.80
N THR A 26 -3.36 8.41 1.20
CA THR A 26 -4.75 7.91 1.18
C THR A 26 -4.95 6.85 0.10
N VAL A 27 -5.97 6.01 0.24
CA VAL A 27 -6.36 5.04 -0.80
C VAL A 27 -6.54 5.72 -2.15
N GLN A 28 -7.09 6.94 -2.18
CA GLN A 28 -7.22 7.74 -3.38
C GLN A 28 -5.86 8.06 -4.02
N GLN A 29 -4.91 8.59 -3.24
CA GLN A 29 -3.57 8.91 -3.73
C GLN A 29 -2.82 7.67 -4.21
N ILE A 30 -2.97 6.54 -3.53
CA ILE A 30 -2.41 5.26 -3.96
C ILE A 30 -3.02 4.88 -5.32
N THR A 31 -4.36 4.88 -5.45
CA THR A 31 -5.05 4.57 -6.71
C THR A 31 -4.56 5.45 -7.87
N ASP A 32 -4.46 6.75 -7.65
CA ASP A 32 -3.96 7.72 -8.64
C ASP A 32 -2.48 7.46 -8.99
N ALA A 33 -1.63 7.17 -8.01
CA ALA A 33 -0.20 6.92 -8.21
C ALA A 33 0.11 5.64 -9.00
N VAL A 34 -0.62 4.54 -8.74
CA VAL A 34 -0.50 3.30 -9.54
C VAL A 34 -1.33 3.32 -10.83
N GLY A 35 -2.10 4.38 -11.09
CA GLY A 35 -2.95 4.50 -12.28
C GLY A 35 -4.09 3.46 -12.33
N LEU A 36 -4.62 3.06 -11.18
CA LEU A 36 -5.73 2.12 -11.10
C LEU A 36 -7.06 2.83 -11.37
N GLN A 37 -7.94 2.19 -12.14
CA GLN A 37 -9.23 2.80 -12.52
C GLN A 37 -10.23 2.90 -11.35
N SER A 38 -10.07 2.07 -10.31
CA SER A 38 -11.04 1.97 -9.23
C SER A 38 -10.38 1.76 -7.86
N LYS A 39 -10.88 2.48 -6.86
CA LYS A 39 -10.51 2.29 -5.44
C LYS A 39 -10.77 0.85 -4.98
N SER A 40 -11.80 0.19 -5.51
CA SER A 40 -12.13 -1.21 -5.23
C SER A 40 -11.00 -2.17 -5.63
N THR A 41 -10.36 -1.93 -6.78
CA THR A 41 -9.21 -2.72 -7.24
C THR A 41 -8.02 -2.51 -6.31
N THR A 42 -7.76 -1.26 -5.95
CA THR A 42 -6.70 -0.87 -5.00
C THR A 42 -6.91 -1.54 -3.65
N HIS A 43 -8.13 -1.50 -3.11
CA HIS A 43 -8.50 -2.19 -1.88
C HIS A 43 -8.20 -3.70 -1.94
N GLY A 44 -8.56 -4.38 -3.04
CA GLY A 44 -8.25 -5.79 -3.22
C GLY A 44 -6.74 -6.11 -3.33
N HIS A 45 -5.91 -5.16 -3.73
CA HIS A 45 -4.45 -5.32 -3.69
C HIS A 45 -3.90 -5.17 -2.27
N LEU A 46 -4.43 -4.22 -1.51
CA LEU A 46 -3.95 -3.91 -0.17
C LEU A 46 -4.44 -4.90 0.88
N VAL A 47 -5.64 -5.46 0.73
CA VAL A 47 -6.07 -6.63 1.52
C VAL A 47 -5.07 -7.77 1.35
N ARG A 48 -4.65 -8.09 0.12
CA ARG A 48 -3.65 -9.14 -0.13
C ARG A 48 -2.28 -8.83 0.46
N LEU A 49 -1.88 -7.55 0.48
CA LEU A 49 -0.63 -7.12 1.12
C LEU A 49 -0.71 -7.25 2.65
N LYS A 50 -1.88 -7.00 3.23
CA LYS A 50 -2.18 -7.22 4.64
C LYS A 50 -2.25 -8.69 5.02
N GLU A 51 -2.88 -9.52 4.20
CA GLU A 51 -2.88 -10.98 4.36
C GLU A 51 -1.47 -11.57 4.28
N LYS A 52 -0.58 -10.94 3.51
CA LYS A 52 0.84 -11.31 3.45
C LYS A 52 1.67 -10.79 4.65
N GLY A 53 1.10 -9.96 5.53
CA GLY A 53 1.82 -9.35 6.64
C GLY A 53 2.84 -8.28 6.23
N ILE A 54 2.72 -7.72 5.02
CA ILE A 54 3.67 -6.71 4.51
C ILE A 54 3.22 -5.28 4.85
N LEU A 55 1.90 -5.04 4.87
CA LEU A 55 1.33 -3.76 5.29
C LEU A 55 0.14 -4.01 6.21
N ASP A 56 -0.02 -3.16 7.21
CA ASP A 56 -1.24 -3.12 8.00
C ASP A 56 -1.96 -1.79 7.82
N TRP A 57 -3.28 -1.85 7.69
CA TRP A 57 -4.12 -0.69 7.53
C TRP A 57 -5.50 -0.93 8.12
N ASP A 58 -6.27 0.14 8.30
CA ASP A 58 -7.68 0.08 8.68
C ASP A 58 -8.58 0.69 7.61
N TYR A 59 -9.71 0.05 7.35
CA TYR A 59 -10.63 0.45 6.30
C TYR A 59 -11.35 1.74 6.68
N GLY A 60 -10.93 2.84 6.07
CA GLY A 60 -11.52 4.17 6.29
C GLY A 60 -10.59 5.14 7.01
N ASP A 61 -9.50 4.67 7.60
CA ASP A 61 -8.52 5.53 8.24
C ASP A 61 -7.12 5.35 7.64
N ALA A 62 -6.83 6.16 6.62
CA ALA A 62 -5.52 6.17 5.98
C ALA A 62 -4.38 6.46 6.95
N ARG A 63 -4.64 7.07 8.13
CA ARG A 63 -3.61 7.36 9.14
C ARG A 63 -3.10 6.11 9.85
N THR A 64 -3.86 5.02 9.79
CA THR A 64 -3.46 3.72 10.36
C THR A 64 -2.54 2.93 9.45
N LEU A 65 -2.39 3.35 8.19
CA LEU A 65 -1.56 2.67 7.22
C LEU A 65 -0.11 2.68 7.70
N ARG A 66 0.41 1.47 7.99
CA ARG A 66 1.77 1.20 8.42
C ARG A 66 2.36 0.07 7.58
N LEU A 67 3.64 0.22 7.27
CA LEU A 67 4.43 -0.87 6.70
C LEU A 67 4.83 -1.80 7.85
N VAL A 68 4.46 -3.07 7.70
CA VAL A 68 4.89 -4.12 8.63
C VAL A 68 6.13 -4.69 7.98
N GLU A 69 7.28 -4.11 8.31
CA GLU A 69 8.58 -4.51 7.79
C GLU A 69 9.01 -5.83 8.47
N ASP A 70 8.25 -6.89 8.26
CA ASP A 70 8.60 -8.24 8.70
C ASP A 70 9.26 -9.00 7.55
N GLN A 71 10.41 -8.49 7.11
CA GLN A 71 11.39 -9.26 6.35
C GLN A 71 12.78 -8.95 6.91
N VAL A 72 12.92 -9.03 8.24
CA VAL A 72 14.24 -9.36 8.80
C VAL A 72 14.39 -10.86 8.60
N SER A 73 15.16 -11.17 7.58
CA SER A 73 15.62 -12.51 7.23
C SER A 73 16.26 -13.19 8.45
N GLU A 74 15.95 -14.47 8.65
CA GLU A 74 16.84 -15.43 9.34
C GLU A 74 17.18 -16.56 8.36
#